data_AF-A0A7W6WBN2-F1
#
_entry.id   AF-A0A7W6WBN2-F1
#
_cell.length_a   1.000
_cell.length_b   1.000
_cell.length_c   1.000
_cell.angle_alpha   90.00
_cell.angle_beta   90.00
_cell.angle_gamma   90.00
#
_symmetry.space_group_name_H-M   'P 1'
#
loop_
_entity.id
_entity.type
_entity.pdbx_description
1 polymer ?
#
loop_
_entity_poly.entity_id
_entity_poly.type
_entity_poly.pdbx_seq_one_letter_code
_entity_poly.pdbx_strand_id
1 'polypeptide(L)'
;MSDPTTTAHRTFNTFLADVEDGQIHNELTDDLRELVATLHNVGMETGGKAAGEMSIKLKLKLDGRGIDVVADIATKKPKMPRRRTTFFATEDNRLTRNDPRQQALPFKTVETAPPETKAV
;
A
#
# COMPACT_ATOMS: atom_id res chain seq x y z
N MET A 1 -21.96 18.83 44.74
CA MET A 1 -20.72 19.54 44.34
C MET A 1 -19.81 18.49 43.74
N SER A 2 -19.90 18.24 42.44
CA SER A 2 -19.11 17.21 41.75
C SER A 2 -17.79 17.85 41.33
N ASP A 3 -16.66 17.32 41.77
CA ASP A 3 -15.33 17.82 41.38
C ASP A 3 -15.20 17.85 39.85
N PRO A 4 -14.75 18.96 39.24
CA PRO A 4 -14.55 19.05 37.79
C PRO A 4 -13.34 18.24 37.28
N THR A 5 -12.68 17.44 38.12
CA THR A 5 -11.32 16.91 37.87
C THR A 5 -11.27 15.44 37.44
N THR A 6 -12.34 14.77 37.02
CA THR A 6 -12.22 13.37 36.58
C THR A 6 -13.09 13.00 35.39
N THR A 7 -12.92 13.73 34.29
CA THR A 7 -13.11 13.12 32.95
C THR A 7 -11.77 12.58 32.48
N ALA A 8 -11.15 11.69 33.26
CA ALA A 8 -10.01 10.94 32.76
C ALA A 8 -10.50 10.06 31.61
N HIS A 9 -9.82 10.09 30.46
CA HIS A 9 -10.14 9.18 29.36
C HIS A 9 -9.94 7.74 29.83
N ARG A 10 -11.05 7.02 30.02
CA ARG A 10 -11.02 5.62 30.47
C ARG A 10 -10.59 4.66 29.37
N THR A 11 -10.61 5.14 28.12
CA THR A 11 -10.33 4.36 26.92
C THR A 11 -9.49 5.17 25.93
N PHE A 12 -8.61 4.48 25.19
CA PHE A 12 -7.68 5.14 24.27
C PHE A 12 -8.38 5.86 23.11
N ASN A 13 -9.52 5.33 22.62
CA ASN A 13 -10.32 5.99 21.58
C ASN A 13 -10.86 7.36 22.04
N THR A 14 -11.31 7.48 23.28
CA THR A 14 -11.81 8.75 23.85
C THR A 14 -10.69 9.74 24.10
N PHE A 15 -9.48 9.26 24.35
CA PHE A 15 -8.30 10.11 24.39
C PHE A 15 -7.96 10.61 22.99
N LEU A 16 -7.84 9.71 22.00
CA LEU A 16 -7.51 10.07 20.61
C LEU A 16 -8.53 11.03 19.99
N ALA A 17 -9.82 10.90 20.36
CA ALA A 17 -10.87 11.82 19.93
C ALA A 17 -10.76 13.23 20.53
N ASP A 18 -10.02 13.39 21.63
CA ASP A 18 -9.83 14.66 22.35
C ASP A 18 -8.47 15.30 22.05
N VAL A 19 -7.50 14.53 21.53
CA VAL A 19 -6.19 15.08 21.11
C VAL A 19 -6.41 16.17 20.04
N GLU A 20 -5.78 17.33 20.27
CA GLU A 20 -5.92 18.54 19.44
C GLU A 20 -7.38 18.97 19.24
N ASP A 21 -8.19 18.93 20.31
CA ASP A 21 -9.62 19.29 20.30
C ASP A 21 -10.43 18.48 19.26
N GLY A 22 -9.97 17.26 18.95
CA GLY A 22 -10.59 16.36 17.98
C GLY A 22 -10.29 16.67 16.51
N GLN A 23 -9.40 17.62 16.21
CA GLN A 23 -8.97 17.91 14.84
C GLN A 23 -8.35 16.68 14.15
N ILE A 24 -7.43 16.00 14.85
CA ILE A 24 -6.81 14.75 14.38
C ILE A 24 -7.86 13.67 14.08
N HIS A 25 -8.90 13.57 14.90
CA HIS A 25 -9.93 12.55 14.72
C HIS A 25 -10.72 12.78 13.42
N ASN A 26 -11.03 14.03 13.12
CA ASN A 26 -11.68 14.41 11.86
C ASN A 26 -10.76 14.15 10.67
N GLU A 27 -9.49 14.57 10.76
CA GLU A 27 -8.50 14.35 9.70
C GLU A 27 -8.30 12.85 9.40
N LEU A 28 -8.12 12.01 10.42
CA LEU A 28 -8.00 10.56 10.26
C LEU A 28 -9.24 9.93 9.62
N THR A 29 -10.43 10.47 9.93
CA THR A 29 -11.69 9.98 9.36
C THR A 29 -11.76 10.29 7.87
N ASP A 30 -11.39 11.51 7.48
CA ASP A 30 -11.35 11.94 6.08
C ASP A 30 -10.27 11.19 5.29
N ASP A 31 -9.07 11.05 5.85
CA ASP A 31 -7.97 10.29 5.27
C ASP A 31 -8.34 8.81 5.08
N LEU A 32 -9.05 8.21 6.03
CA LEU A 32 -9.51 6.82 5.93
C LEU A 32 -10.50 6.66 4.78
N ARG A 33 -11.45 7.59 4.67
CA ARG A 33 -12.42 7.61 3.59
C ARG A 33 -11.73 7.72 2.23
N GLU A 34 -10.77 8.63 2.10
CA GLU A 34 -10.03 8.82 0.86
C GLU A 34 -9.14 7.61 0.52
N LEU A 35 -8.50 7.01 1.53
CA LEU A 35 -7.67 5.82 1.37
C LEU A 35 -8.48 4.65 0.83
N VAL A 36 -9.67 4.40 1.42
CA VAL A 36 -10.59 3.35 0.97
C VAL A 36 -11.08 3.61 -0.45
N ALA A 37 -11.48 4.85 -0.77
CA ALA A 37 -11.89 5.21 -2.13
C ALA A 37 -10.76 4.95 -3.16
N THR A 38 -9.52 5.31 -2.81
CA THR A 38 -8.35 5.09 -3.66
C THR A 38 -8.05 3.60 -3.84
N LEU A 39 -8.17 2.79 -2.78
CA LEU A 39 -8.01 1.34 -2.85
C LEU A 39 -9.02 0.70 -3.82
N HIS A 40 -10.28 1.11 -3.78
CA HIS A 40 -11.31 0.63 -4.70
C HIS A 40 -10.99 1.00 -6.15
N ASN A 41 -10.63 2.26 -6.42
CA ASN A 41 -10.30 2.73 -7.76
C ASN A 41 -9.10 1.98 -8.35
N VAL A 42 -8.00 1.88 -7.59
CA VAL A 42 -6.80 1.14 -8.02
C VAL A 42 -7.11 -0.35 -8.17
N GLY A 43 -7.89 -0.93 -7.26
CA GLY A 43 -8.29 -2.34 -7.33
C GLY A 43 -9.08 -2.65 -8.60
N MET A 44 -9.95 -1.76 -9.07
CA MET A 44 -10.66 -1.94 -10.34
C MET A 44 -9.70 -1.95 -11.54
N GLU A 45 -8.67 -1.10 -11.53
CA GLU A 45 -7.70 -0.99 -12.61
C GLU A 45 -6.66 -2.12 -12.62
N THR A 46 -6.32 -2.69 -11.46
CA THR A 46 -5.24 -3.68 -11.30
C THR A 46 -5.73 -5.13 -11.23
N GLY A 47 -7.02 -5.38 -11.47
CA GLY A 47 -7.60 -6.72 -11.39
C GLY A 47 -7.74 -7.24 -9.96
N GLY A 48 -8.08 -6.35 -9.02
CA GLY A 48 -8.42 -6.65 -7.64
C GLY A 48 -7.28 -6.56 -6.63
N LYS A 49 -6.14 -5.95 -6.99
CA LYS A 49 -4.96 -5.87 -6.10
C LYS A 49 -4.55 -4.43 -5.83
N ALA A 50 -4.90 -3.93 -4.64
CA ALA A 50 -4.46 -2.63 -4.15
C ALA A 50 -4.01 -2.74 -2.69
N ALA A 51 -3.02 -1.94 -2.30
CA ALA A 51 -2.50 -1.90 -0.94
C ALA A 51 -2.32 -0.43 -0.51
N GLY A 52 -2.63 -0.15 0.75
CA GLY A 52 -2.58 1.17 1.36
C GLY A 52 -2.19 1.03 2.83
N GLU A 53 -1.62 2.10 3.40
CA GLU A 53 -1.11 2.10 4.78
C GLU A 53 -1.43 3.45 5.42
N MET A 54 -1.92 3.41 6.66
CA MET A 54 -2.13 4.59 7.50
C MET A 54 -1.38 4.38 8.82
N SER A 55 -0.60 5.36 9.23
CA SER A 55 0.20 5.31 10.46
C SER A 55 -0.06 6.54 11.31
N ILE A 56 -0.26 6.35 12.61
CA ILE A 56 -0.41 7.41 13.60
C ILE A 56 0.78 7.33 14.54
N LYS A 57 1.53 8.43 14.66
CA LYS A 57 2.63 8.55 15.61
C LYS A 57 2.29 9.59 16.67
N LEU A 58 2.23 9.17 17.93
CA LEU A 58 2.06 10.06 19.06
C LEU A 58 3.41 10.28 19.75
N LYS A 59 3.82 11.53 19.88
CA LYS A 59 5.01 11.93 20.62
C LYS A 59 4.55 12.56 21.94
N LEU A 60 4.86 11.89 23.05
CA LEU A 60 4.55 12.38 24.39
C LEU A 60 5.83 12.92 25.02
N LYS A 61 5.79 14.14 25.53
CA LYS A 61 6.92 14.77 26.22
C LYS A 61 6.44 15.36 27.54
N LEU A 62 7.13 15.07 28.63
CA LEU A 62 6.87 15.72 29.92
C LEU A 62 7.47 17.14 29.87
N ASP A 63 6.63 18.16 30.08
CA ASP A 63 7.08 19.55 30.24
C ASP A 63 6.47 20.15 31.52
N GLY A 64 7.35 20.46 32.48
CA GLY A 64 6.96 20.96 33.80
C GLY A 64 5.98 20.04 34.53
N ARG A 65 4.72 20.49 34.63
CA ARG A 65 3.62 19.76 35.31
C ARG A 65 2.67 19.05 34.33
N GLY A 66 2.89 19.18 33.02
CA GLY A 66 2.03 18.63 31.98
C GLY A 66 2.73 17.60 31.09
N ILE A 67 1.94 16.84 30.33
CA ILE A 67 2.43 16.00 29.25
C ILE A 67 1.97 16.64 27.95
N ASP A 68 2.91 17.10 27.14
CA ASP A 68 2.65 17.52 25.77
C ASP A 68 2.42 16.28 24.91
N VAL A 69 1.35 16.30 24.12
CA VAL A 69 1.01 15.26 23.16
C VAL A 69 1.02 15.90 21.78
N VAL A 70 1.90 15.43 20.90
CA VAL A 70 1.94 15.84 19.50
C VAL A 70 1.64 14.62 18.65
N ALA A 71 0.62 14.70 17.79
CA ALA A 71 0.36 13.64 16.82
C ALA A 71 0.97 13.97 15.46
N ASP A 72 1.35 12.92 14.74
CA ASP A 72 1.89 12.98 13.39
C ASP A 72 1.20 11.87 12.59
N ILE A 73 0.44 12.25 11.57
CA ILE A 73 -0.36 11.37 10.73
C ILE A 73 0.39 11.16 9.42
N ALA A 74 0.64 9.90 9.07
CA ALA A 74 1.28 9.53 7.81
C ALA A 74 0.38 8.56 7.04
N THR A 75 -0.28 9.05 6.00
CA THR A 75 -1.13 8.26 5.11
C THR A 75 -0.40 7.99 3.79
N LYS A 76 -0.09 6.73 3.51
CA LYS A 76 0.49 6.30 2.23
C LYS A 76 -0.62 5.83 1.31
N LYS A 77 -1.04 6.71 0.41
CA LYS A 77 -2.04 6.40 -0.62
C LYS A 77 -1.54 5.29 -1.56
N PRO A 78 -2.41 4.35 -1.99
CA PRO A 78 -2.09 3.31 -2.95
C PRO A 78 -1.53 3.96 -4.22
N LYS A 79 -0.25 3.72 -4.49
CA LYS A 79 0.35 4.14 -5.77
C LYS A 79 -0.04 3.10 -6.80
N MET A 80 -0.59 3.53 -7.94
CA MET A 80 -0.74 2.68 -9.12
C MET A 80 0.55 1.89 -9.31
N PRO A 81 0.50 0.55 -9.44
CA PRO A 81 1.70 -0.23 -9.63
C PRO A 81 2.35 0.22 -10.94
N ARG A 82 3.47 0.96 -10.83
CA ARG A 82 4.30 1.30 -11.98
C ARG A 82 4.65 0.00 -12.68
N ARG A 83 4.66 0.01 -14.02
CA ARG A 83 5.03 -1.14 -14.85
C ARG A 83 6.26 -1.83 -14.26
N ARG A 84 6.04 -2.99 -13.63
CA ARG A 84 7.11 -3.76 -12.99
C ARG A 84 7.92 -4.39 -14.10
N THR A 85 9.17 -3.98 -14.23
CA THR A 85 10.14 -4.67 -15.08
C THR A 85 10.87 -5.66 -14.19
N THR A 86 10.58 -6.95 -14.35
CA THR A 86 11.30 -8.01 -13.63
C THR A 86 12.65 -8.21 -14.30
N PHE A 87 13.71 -8.21 -13.50
CA PHE A 87 15.05 -8.63 -13.89
C PHE A 87 15.43 -9.88 -13.09
N PHE A 88 16.17 -10.79 -13.70
CA PHE A 88 16.73 -11.97 -13.07
C PHE A 88 18.20 -11.72 -12.68
N ALA A 89 18.65 -12.30 -11.58
CA ALA A 89 20.05 -12.23 -11.18
C ALA A 89 20.84 -13.35 -11.87
N THR A 90 21.95 -13.01 -12.51
CA THR A 90 22.94 -13.97 -13.01
C THR A 90 23.86 -14.42 -11.87
N GLU A 91 24.61 -15.51 -12.07
CA GLU A 91 25.59 -16.03 -11.10
C GLU A 91 26.69 -15.00 -10.77
N ASP A 92 26.97 -14.07 -11.68
CA ASP A 92 27.89 -12.94 -11.49
C ASP A 92 27.27 -11.74 -10.74
N ASN A 93 26.09 -11.89 -10.12
CA ASN A 93 25.34 -10.82 -9.48
C ASN A 93 24.98 -9.63 -10.41
N ARG A 94 24.79 -9.89 -11.70
CA ARG A 94 24.31 -8.90 -12.67
C ARG A 94 22.83 -9.10 -12.96
N LEU A 95 22.14 -8.03 -13.36
CA LEU A 95 20.72 -8.07 -13.72
C LEU A 95 20.54 -8.34 -15.22
N THR A 96 19.72 -9.33 -15.56
CA THR A 96 19.37 -9.69 -16.95
C THR A 96 17.85 -9.75 -17.13
N ARG A 97 17.37 -9.54 -18.37
CA ARG A 97 15.95 -9.70 -18.72
C ARG A 97 15.57 -11.16 -19.02
N ASN A 98 16.54 -11.99 -19.34
CA ASN A 98 16.34 -13.39 -19.67
C ASN A 98 16.62 -14.23 -18.42
N ASP A 99 15.68 -15.09 -18.02
CA ASP A 99 15.89 -15.99 -16.88
C ASP A 99 17.03 -16.97 -17.20
N PRO A 100 18.15 -16.96 -16.45
CA PRO A 100 19.27 -17.87 -16.67
C PRO A 100 18.91 -19.35 -16.56
N ARG A 101 17.79 -19.67 -15.88
CA ARG A 101 17.30 -21.05 -15.72
C ARG A 101 16.40 -21.51 -16.87
N GLN A 102 16.03 -20.60 -17.79
CA GLN A 102 15.18 -20.92 -18.92
C GLN A 102 16.03 -21.43 -20.09
N GLN A 103 15.93 -22.72 -20.41
CA GLN A 103 16.60 -23.33 -21.57
C GLN A 103 15.97 -22.81 -22.87
N ALA A 104 16.80 -22.32 -23.80
CA ALA A 104 16.35 -21.95 -25.14
C ALA A 104 15.93 -23.23 -25.89
N LEU A 105 14.67 -23.29 -26.31
CA LEU A 105 14.20 -24.40 -27.13
C LEU A 105 14.77 -24.23 -28.55
N PRO A 106 15.43 -25.26 -29.11
CA PRO A 106 15.85 -25.21 -30.50
C PRO A 106 14.62 -25.22 -31.40
N PHE A 107 14.48 -24.19 -32.24
CA PHE A 107 13.43 -24.16 -33.24
C PHE A 107 13.70 -25.24 -34.28
N LYS A 108 12.79 -26.19 -34.44
CA LYS A 108 12.80 -27.16 -35.53
C LYS A 108 11.89 -26.62 -36.63
N THR A 109 12.49 -26.23 -37.76
CA THR A 109 11.72 -25.87 -38.95
C THR A 109 10.96 -27.11 -39.42
N VAL A 110 9.64 -27.05 -39.42
CA VAL A 110 8.81 -28.08 -40.06
C VAL A 110 8.75 -27.71 -41.53
N GLU A 111 9.35 -28.53 -42.37
CA GLU A 111 9.20 -28.44 -43.82
C GLU A 111 7.73 -28.72 -44.14
N THR A 112 6.96 -27.67 -44.46
CA THR A 112 5.56 -27.80 -44.87
C THR A 112 5.53 -28.49 -46.23
N ALA A 113 5.10 -29.75 -46.26
CA ALA A 113 4.81 -30.45 -47.50
C ALA A 113 3.76 -29.65 -48.31
N PRO A 114 3.89 -29.59 -49.65
CA PRO A 114 2.95 -28.84 -50.49
C PRO A 114 1.52 -29.38 -50.32
N PRO A 115 0.48 -28.52 -50.35
CA PRO A 115 -0.89 -28.98 -50.29
C PRO A 115 -1.23 -29.80 -51.55
N GLU A 116 -1.55 -31.08 -51.37
CA GLU A 116 -2.22 -31.87 -52.41
C GLU A 116 -3.63 -31.31 -52.61
N THR A 117 -3.81 -30.53 -53.67
CA THR A 117 -5.10 -30.12 -54.19
C THR A 117 -5.80 -31.33 -54.81
N LYS A 118 -6.73 -31.95 -54.08
CA LYS A 118 -7.74 -32.82 -54.71
C LYS A 118 -8.81 -31.94 -55.35
N ALA A 119 -8.77 -31.85 -56.67
CA ALA A 119 -9.85 -31.27 -57.47
C ALA A 119 -11.09 -32.19 -57.39
N VAL A 120 -12.24 -31.61 -57.04
CA VAL A 120 -13.58 -32.18 -57.22
C VAL A 120 -14.44 -31.10 -57.86
#